data_AF-A0A849WVJ4-F1
#
_entry.id   AF-A0A849WVJ4-F1
#
_cell.length_a   1.000
_cell.length_b   1.000
_cell.length_c   1.000
_cell.angle_alpha   90.00
_cell.angle_beta   90.00
_cell.angle_gamma   90.00
#
_symmetry.space_group_name_H-M   'P 1'
#
loop_
_entity.id
_entity.type
_entity.pdbx_description
1 polymer ?
#
loop_
_entity_poly.entity_id
_entity_poly.type
_entity_poly.pdbx_seq_one_letter_code
_entity_poly.pdbx_strand_id
1 'polypeptide(L)'
;MKFKYKIVIIFFCFFSTVKAEKKLSNSKLDYKKFIYGYSFSGFGPTWSEHLCKSLDYNSLKPFKCKKANDNIGNKSIRCSLAEKSLILAAYLTIDDCKRDLQMSTEGDNS
;
A
#
# COMPACT_ATOMS: atom_id res chain seq x y z
N MET A 1 -17.51 -64.71 -13.99
CA MET A 1 -16.99 -63.36 -13.72
C MET A 1 -17.26 -63.01 -12.26
N LYS A 2 -16.22 -62.83 -11.43
CA LYS A 2 -16.35 -62.40 -10.03
C LYS A 2 -15.45 -61.18 -9.83
N PHE A 3 -16.06 -60.01 -9.71
CA PHE A 3 -15.36 -58.76 -9.42
C PHE A 3 -14.87 -58.77 -7.96
N LYS A 4 -13.56 -58.80 -7.76
CA LYS A 4 -12.94 -58.53 -6.46
C LYS A 4 -12.69 -57.03 -6.37
N TYR A 5 -13.53 -56.32 -5.62
CA TYR A 5 -13.31 -54.91 -5.30
C TYR A 5 -12.23 -54.81 -4.22
N LYS A 6 -11.08 -54.22 -4.56
CA LYS A 6 -10.09 -53.74 -3.57
C LYS A 6 -10.63 -52.46 -2.97
N ILE A 7 -10.98 -52.50 -1.69
CA ILE A 7 -11.22 -51.32 -0.87
C ILE A 7 -9.86 -50.65 -0.63
N VAL A 8 -9.63 -49.50 -1.26
CA VAL A 8 -8.52 -48.60 -0.92
C VAL A 8 -9.12 -47.45 -0.13
N ILE A 9 -9.02 -47.51 1.20
CA ILE A 9 -9.35 -46.40 2.09
C ILE A 9 -8.20 -45.40 1.97
N ILE A 10 -8.38 -44.37 1.16
CA ILE A 10 -7.48 -43.20 1.14
C ILE A 10 -8.02 -42.22 2.18
N PHE A 11 -7.33 -42.19 3.32
CA PHE A 11 -7.37 -41.11 4.29
C PHE A 11 -6.70 -39.89 3.66
N PHE A 12 -7.48 -38.95 3.12
CA PHE A 12 -7.02 -37.57 2.93
C PHE A 12 -7.95 -36.68 3.76
N CYS A 13 -7.56 -36.48 5.02
CA CYS A 13 -8.07 -35.40 5.84
C CYS A 13 -7.82 -34.09 5.08
N PHE A 14 -8.91 -33.54 4.52
CA PHE A 14 -9.04 -32.14 4.19
C PHE A 14 -8.72 -31.33 5.45
N PHE A 15 -7.48 -30.85 5.58
CA PHE A 15 -7.19 -29.73 6.45
C PHE A 15 -7.77 -28.48 5.80
N SER A 16 -9.08 -28.33 5.99
CA SER A 16 -9.79 -27.07 5.89
C SER A 16 -9.28 -26.14 6.98
N THR A 17 -8.17 -25.48 6.72
CA THR A 17 -7.97 -24.09 7.13
C THR A 17 -7.31 -23.37 5.97
N VAL A 18 -8.02 -23.35 4.82
CA VAL A 18 -8.04 -22.14 4.01
C VAL A 18 -8.50 -21.07 5.00
N LYS A 19 -7.55 -20.36 5.61
CA LYS A 19 -7.80 -19.01 6.10
C LYS A 19 -8.45 -18.37 4.90
N ALA A 20 -9.76 -18.20 4.96
CA ALA A 20 -10.40 -17.11 4.29
C ALA A 20 -9.56 -15.92 4.72
N GLU A 21 -8.59 -15.54 3.88
CA GLU A 21 -8.21 -14.16 3.75
C GLU A 21 -9.56 -13.51 3.57
N LYS A 22 -10.10 -12.98 4.68
CA LYS A 22 -11.11 -11.97 4.66
C LYS A 22 -10.51 -11.00 3.67
N LYS A 23 -10.99 -11.10 2.42
CA LYS A 23 -10.82 -10.13 1.36
C LYS A 23 -11.30 -8.89 2.07
N LEU A 24 -10.34 -8.16 2.63
CA LEU A 24 -10.59 -7.12 3.61
C LEU A 24 -11.43 -6.19 2.79
N SER A 25 -12.73 -6.24 3.05
CA SER A 25 -13.72 -5.39 2.43
C SER A 25 -13.06 -4.03 2.48
N ASN A 26 -12.76 -3.50 1.29
CA ASN A 26 -12.29 -2.15 1.09
C ASN A 26 -13.25 -1.29 1.88
N SER A 27 -12.92 -1.05 3.15
CA SER A 27 -13.52 -0.02 3.95
C SER A 27 -13.10 1.20 3.18
N LYS A 28 -14.00 1.67 2.29
CA LYS A 28 -13.73 2.57 1.18
C LYS A 28 -12.69 3.57 1.63
N LEU A 29 -11.46 3.38 1.18
CA LEU A 29 -10.33 4.18 1.62
C LEU A 29 -10.63 5.60 1.20
N ASP A 30 -10.96 6.45 2.16
CA ASP A 30 -11.22 7.86 1.91
C ASP A 30 -9.89 8.59 1.80
N TYR A 31 -9.24 8.41 0.64
CA TYR A 31 -7.93 8.97 0.36
C TYR A 31 -7.92 10.51 0.42
N LYS A 32 -9.09 11.15 0.27
CA LYS A 32 -9.22 12.61 0.35
C LYS A 32 -9.02 13.17 1.76
N LYS A 33 -9.00 12.31 2.80
CA LYS A 33 -8.67 12.72 4.18
C LYS A 33 -7.20 13.09 4.37
N PHE A 34 -6.31 12.61 3.50
CA PHE A 34 -4.90 12.98 3.54
C PHE A 34 -4.76 14.33 2.86
N ILE A 35 -4.02 15.27 3.46
CA ILE A 35 -4.04 16.68 3.04
C ILE A 35 -2.68 17.18 2.57
N TYR A 36 -1.60 16.48 2.91
CA TYR A 36 -0.24 16.81 2.48
C TYR A 36 0.40 15.63 1.79
N GLY A 37 1.34 15.89 0.88
CA GLY A 37 2.08 14.84 0.22
C GLY A 37 3.04 15.34 -0.84
N TYR A 38 3.64 14.39 -1.53
CA TYR A 38 4.55 14.62 -2.64
C TYR A 38 4.41 13.49 -3.66
N SER A 39 4.74 13.79 -4.92
CA SER A 39 4.82 12.82 -6.00
C SER A 39 6.27 12.52 -6.35
N PHE A 40 6.58 11.27 -6.65
CA PHE A 40 7.93 10.84 -7.05
C PHE A 40 7.86 9.72 -8.08
N SER A 41 8.90 9.62 -8.90
CA SER A 41 9.11 8.56 -9.89
C SER A 41 10.48 7.91 -9.67
N GLY A 42 10.55 6.58 -9.69
CA GLY A 42 11.82 5.84 -9.56
C GLY A 42 12.19 5.49 -8.11
N PHE A 43 13.49 5.45 -7.81
CA PHE A 43 14.00 5.39 -6.43
C PHE A 43 13.56 6.65 -5.67
N GLY A 44 13.42 6.57 -4.35
CA GLY A 44 12.74 7.58 -3.54
C GLY A 44 13.15 9.03 -3.83
N PRO A 45 12.29 10.02 -3.54
CA PRO A 45 12.66 11.42 -3.73
C PRO A 45 13.89 11.80 -2.89
N THR A 46 14.71 12.71 -3.40
CA THR A 46 15.71 13.40 -2.58
C THR A 46 15.01 14.31 -1.58
N TRP A 47 15.45 14.27 -0.33
CA TRP A 47 14.86 15.08 0.73
C TRP A 47 14.95 16.57 0.41
N SER A 48 13.80 17.23 0.53
CA SER A 48 13.69 18.69 0.53
C SER A 48 12.38 19.04 1.23
N GLU A 49 12.45 19.92 2.22
CA GLU A 49 11.26 20.32 2.98
C GLU A 49 10.17 20.97 2.12
N HIS A 50 10.54 21.49 0.94
CA HIS A 50 9.63 22.14 -0.01
C HIS A 50 8.87 21.14 -0.90
N LEU A 51 9.23 19.86 -0.88
CA LEU A 51 8.51 18.84 -1.66
C LEU A 51 7.16 18.48 -1.05
N CYS A 52 7.04 18.51 0.27
CA CYS A 52 5.78 18.28 0.97
C CYS A 52 4.87 19.50 0.80
N LYS A 53 3.76 19.30 0.08
CA LYS A 53 2.79 20.36 -0.23
C LYS A 53 1.36 19.88 0.04
N SER A 54 0.44 20.83 0.15
CA SER A 54 -0.99 20.52 0.17
C SER A 54 -1.41 19.83 -1.14
N LEU A 55 -2.31 18.87 -1.03
CA LEU A 55 -2.75 18.06 -2.16
C LEU A 55 -3.96 18.66 -2.86
N ASP A 56 -3.86 18.81 -4.18
CA ASP A 56 -5.01 19.04 -5.05
C ASP A 56 -5.34 17.74 -5.81
N TYR A 57 -6.29 16.99 -5.27
CA TYR A 57 -6.73 15.72 -5.83
C TYR A 57 -7.38 15.83 -7.22
N ASN A 58 -7.94 17.00 -7.56
CA ASN A 58 -8.54 17.22 -8.88
C ASN A 58 -7.46 17.29 -9.96
N SER A 59 -6.33 17.92 -9.63
CA SER A 59 -5.15 18.00 -10.50
C SER A 59 -4.37 16.67 -10.54
N LEU A 60 -4.19 16.02 -9.39
CA LEU A 60 -3.38 14.78 -9.29
C LEU A 60 -4.05 13.54 -9.89
N LYS A 61 -5.39 13.45 -9.82
CA LYS A 61 -6.18 12.31 -10.34
C LYS A 61 -5.65 10.91 -9.90
N PRO A 62 -5.50 10.65 -8.59
CA PRO A 62 -5.07 9.34 -8.11
C PRO A 62 -6.14 8.27 -8.38
N PHE A 63 -5.74 7.09 -8.84
CA PHE A 63 -6.70 6.03 -9.22
C PHE A 63 -6.51 4.69 -8.50
N LYS A 64 -5.34 4.42 -7.92
CA LYS A 64 -5.08 3.17 -7.18
C LYS A 64 -4.38 3.48 -5.88
N CYS A 65 -5.16 3.58 -4.81
CA CYS A 65 -4.68 3.94 -3.49
C CYS A 65 -4.70 2.75 -2.52
N LYS A 66 -3.66 2.65 -1.69
CA LYS A 66 -3.57 1.68 -0.60
C LYS A 66 -3.08 2.36 0.66
N LYS A 67 -3.53 1.87 1.83
CA LYS A 67 -2.92 2.25 3.11
C LYS A 67 -1.46 1.84 3.09
N ALA A 68 -0.62 2.70 3.64
CA ALA A 68 0.77 2.42 3.90
C ALA A 68 1.09 2.84 5.34
N ASN A 69 2.14 2.25 5.87
CA ASN A 69 2.85 2.86 6.99
C ASN A 69 4.03 3.59 6.37
N ASP A 70 4.26 4.81 6.83
CA ASP A 70 5.48 5.53 6.49
C ASP A 70 6.67 5.02 7.33
N ASN A 71 7.87 5.55 7.06
CA ASN A 71 9.11 5.13 7.71
C ASN A 71 9.17 5.45 9.21
N ILE A 72 8.21 6.24 9.72
CA ILE A 72 8.08 6.58 11.15
C ILE A 72 6.92 5.84 11.82
N GLY A 73 6.26 4.91 11.12
CA GLY A 73 5.16 4.10 11.64
C GLY A 73 3.80 4.81 11.69
N ASN A 74 3.69 6.01 11.11
CA ASN A 74 2.46 6.77 11.01
C ASN A 74 1.61 6.31 9.82
N LYS A 75 0.31 6.64 9.90
CA LYS A 75 -0.67 6.27 8.88
C LYS A 75 -0.48 7.16 7.66
N SER A 76 -0.08 6.57 6.54
CA SER A 76 0.02 7.22 5.24
C SER A 76 -0.81 6.49 4.18
N ILE A 77 -0.85 7.08 3.00
CA ILE A 77 -1.46 6.49 1.82
C ILE A 77 -0.51 6.60 0.65
N ARG A 78 -0.45 5.53 -0.15
CA ARG A 78 0.30 5.52 -1.41
C ARG A 78 -0.69 5.32 -2.55
N CYS A 79 -0.69 6.23 -3.51
CA CYS A 79 -1.57 6.20 -4.66
C CYS A 79 -0.76 6.20 -5.97
N SER A 80 -1.19 5.41 -6.95
CA SER A 80 -0.73 5.57 -8.34
C SER A 80 -1.44 6.77 -8.97
N LEU A 81 -0.67 7.62 -9.65
CA LEU A 81 -1.18 8.71 -10.47
C LEU A 81 -1.36 8.26 -11.92
N ALA A 82 -2.17 8.98 -12.70
CA ALA A 82 -2.49 8.66 -14.10
C ALA A 82 -1.24 8.43 -14.96
N GLU A 83 -0.16 9.15 -14.67
CA GLU A 83 1.17 8.87 -15.19
C GLU A 83 1.75 7.66 -14.45
N LYS A 84 1.81 6.51 -15.15
CA LYS A 84 2.06 5.17 -14.55
C LYS A 84 3.40 5.02 -13.81
N SER A 85 4.30 5.99 -13.90
CA SER A 85 5.58 6.07 -13.20
C SER A 85 5.52 6.84 -11.88
N LEU A 86 4.48 7.66 -11.66
CA LEU A 86 4.37 8.54 -10.50
C LEU A 86 3.56 7.90 -9.38
N ILE A 87 4.17 7.90 -8.20
CA ILE A 87 3.53 7.50 -6.95
C ILE A 87 3.31 8.76 -6.13
N LEU A 88 2.07 8.95 -5.67
CA LEU A 88 1.72 9.94 -4.67
C LEU A 88 1.83 9.32 -3.28
N ALA A 89 2.65 9.93 -2.43
CA ALA A 89 2.70 9.68 -1.01
C ALA A 89 1.90 10.78 -0.29
N ALA A 90 0.94 10.40 0.56
CA ALA A 90 0.11 11.38 1.23
C ALA A 90 -0.12 11.07 2.73
N TYR A 91 -0.26 12.14 3.50
CA TYR A 91 -0.16 12.20 4.96
C TYR A 91 -1.24 13.12 5.53
N LEU A 92 -1.58 12.90 6.81
CA LEU A 92 -2.56 13.73 7.52
C LEU A 92 -1.97 15.07 7.96
N THR A 93 -0.67 15.13 8.25
CA THR A 93 0.00 16.35 8.70
C THR A 93 1.23 16.64 7.85
N ILE A 94 1.63 17.91 7.81
CA ILE A 94 2.82 18.33 7.07
C ILE A 94 4.10 17.79 7.73
N ASP A 95 4.11 17.67 9.06
CA ASP A 95 5.26 17.16 9.81
C ASP A 95 5.50 15.67 9.56
N ASP A 96 4.44 14.86 9.45
CA ASP A 96 4.55 13.45 9.06
C ASP A 96 5.14 13.31 7.66
N CYS A 97 4.68 14.14 6.72
CA CYS A 97 5.21 14.17 5.36
C CYS A 97 6.72 14.51 5.35
N LYS A 98 7.11 15.59 6.04
CA LYS A 98 8.51 16.04 6.08
C LYS A 98 9.43 15.00 6.73
N ARG A 99 8.99 14.39 7.85
CA ARG A 99 9.75 13.36 8.55
C ARG A 99 9.91 12.08 7.74
N ASP A 100 8.84 11.59 7.12
CA ASP A 100 8.94 10.40 6.25
C ASP A 100 9.88 10.64 5.07
N LEU A 101 9.78 11.82 4.46
CA LEU A 101 10.62 12.22 3.35
C LEU A 101 12.10 12.28 3.76
N GLN A 102 12.39 12.82 4.95
CA GLN A 102 13.74 12.88 5.49
C GLN A 102 14.32 11.49 5.74
N MET A 103 13.55 10.63 6.42
CA MET A 103 13.94 9.24 6.70
C MET A 103 14.14 8.42 5.42
N SER A 104 13.33 8.68 4.38
CA SER A 104 13.48 8.00 3.08
C SER A 104 14.83 8.28 2.42
N THR A 105 15.37 9.49 2.57
CA THR A 105 16.66 9.88 1.97
C THR A 105 17.84 9.47 2.84
N GLU A 106 17.70 9.51 4.16
CA GLU A 106 18.75 9.09 5.09
C GLU A 106 18.93 7.55 5.08
N GLY A 107 17.85 6.78 4.88
CA GLY A 107 17.89 5.32 4.80
C GLY A 107 18.47 4.76 3.49
N ASP A 108 18.40 5.50 2.37
CA ASP A 108 18.94 5.09 1.07
C ASP A 108 20.47 5.32 0.94
N ASN A 109 21.12 5.94 1.93
CA ASN A 109 22.57 6.17 1.99
C ASN A 109 23.35 5.09 2.79
N SER A 110 22.74 3.94 3.06
CA SER A 110 23.37 2.82 3.80
C SER A 110 23.83 1.69 2.88
#